data_AF-G0N356-F1
#
_entry.id   AF-G0N356-F1
#
_cell.length_a   1.000
_cell.length_b   1.000
_cell.length_c   1.000
_cell.angle_alpha   90.00
_cell.angle_beta   90.00
_cell.angle_gamma   90.00
#
_symmetry.space_group_name_H-M   'P 1'
#
loop_
_entity.id
_entity.type
_entity.pdbx_description
1 polymer ?
#
loop_
_entity_poly.entity_id
_entity_poly.type
_entity_poly.pdbx_seq_one_letter_code
_entity_poly.pdbx_strand_id
1 'polypeptide(L)'
;MWIWRLKSCWKPMKMMRSPRKAATGFSRLFWFLDFYFFLSHWIPKLCDDVARLNHQWNLNDYQSLFVPTCHYEACEPLYPTRLSDVCKSNFTDFEDHIRKEQPDYVFMFTRFVTIGDPSPPNFDPIYQIMKKQMQKFIANIRYKLYILHAMPRPNIEYIEEIVPMIRNGKPLEIFDDLLVNHTLYKTARRRYTQLLEDCNGKCVLVDYNPEFWNEESQNFRFFDKNGLSYFTTTTHLTPRGIEHVRHVWRDICRGLKNDTAEAPGARSTSD
;
A
#
# COMPACT_ATOMS: atom_id res chain seq x y z
N MET A 1 4.99 6.61 -11.51
CA MET A 1 4.09 5.78 -12.34
C MET A 1 4.88 4.55 -12.78
N TRP A 2 4.39 3.34 -12.52
CA TRP A 2 5.09 2.12 -12.94
C TRP A 2 4.56 1.72 -14.32
N ILE A 3 5.37 1.94 -15.35
CA ILE A 3 5.07 1.52 -16.71
C ILE A 3 5.84 0.22 -16.96
N TRP A 4 5.13 -0.90 -17.00
CA TRP A 4 5.72 -2.20 -17.29
C TRP A 4 5.50 -2.55 -18.77
N ARG A 5 6.58 -2.70 -19.54
CA ARG A 5 6.59 -3.70 -20.62
C ARG A 5 6.93 -5.04 -19.97
N LEU A 6 6.02 -6.01 -20.06
CA LEU A 6 6.18 -7.34 -19.49
C LEU A 6 7.38 -8.09 -20.13
N LYS A 7 8.59 -7.85 -19.59
CA LYS A 7 9.68 -8.81 -19.58
C LYS A 7 10.33 -8.75 -18.19
N SER A 8 10.04 -9.76 -17.37
CA SER A 8 10.63 -10.05 -16.05
C SER A 8 9.84 -9.54 -14.84
N CYS A 9 8.84 -10.32 -14.39
CA CYS A 9 8.33 -10.20 -13.03
C CYS A 9 9.44 -10.52 -12.02
N TRP A 10 9.70 -9.56 -11.12
CA TRP A 10 10.34 -9.65 -9.81
C TRP A 10 11.10 -10.94 -9.44
N LYS A 11 12.41 -10.81 -9.22
CA LYS A 11 13.21 -11.84 -8.53
C LYS A 11 12.88 -11.83 -7.03
N PRO A 12 12.77 -13.01 -6.38
CA PRO A 12 12.48 -13.10 -4.96
C PRO A 12 13.63 -12.55 -4.11
N MET A 13 13.28 -11.70 -3.15
CA MET A 13 14.18 -11.25 -2.09
C MET A 13 14.40 -12.42 -1.11
N LYS A 14 15.64 -12.87 -0.94
CA LYS A 14 15.99 -13.92 0.03
C LYS A 14 15.91 -13.35 1.45
N MET A 15 14.88 -13.70 2.21
CA MET A 15 14.89 -13.52 3.67
C MET A 15 15.82 -14.54 4.33
N MET A 16 16.66 -14.06 5.25
CA MET A 16 17.45 -14.92 6.15
C MET A 16 16.53 -15.76 7.02
N ARG A 17 16.73 -17.09 6.97
CA ARG A 17 16.07 -18.04 7.87
C ARG A 17 16.74 -18.02 9.24
N SER A 18 15.95 -17.87 10.30
CA SER A 18 16.37 -18.13 11.68
C SER A 18 16.44 -19.64 11.95
N PRO A 19 17.43 -20.16 12.72
CA PRO A 19 17.50 -21.58 13.03
C PRO A 19 16.57 -21.94 14.21
N ARG A 20 15.66 -22.90 13.98
CA ARG A 20 14.95 -23.58 15.07
C ARG A 20 15.86 -24.68 15.65
N LYS A 21 16.10 -24.66 16.96
CA LYS A 21 16.51 -25.85 17.70
C LYS A 21 15.31 -26.37 18.49
N ALA A 22 15.03 -27.66 18.33
CA ALA A 22 14.06 -28.40 19.12
C ALA A 22 14.70 -28.80 20.45
N ALA A 23 13.94 -28.74 21.54
CA ALA A 23 14.29 -29.40 22.80
C ALA A 23 13.09 -30.25 23.24
N THR A 24 13.35 -31.54 23.39
CA THR A 24 12.44 -32.60 23.84
C THR A 24 12.56 -32.81 25.34
N GLY A 25 11.43 -33.10 26.01
CA GLY A 25 11.38 -33.67 27.36
C GLY A 25 10.60 -32.81 28.36
N PHE A 26 9.41 -33.25 28.78
CA PHE A 26 8.59 -32.57 29.79
C PHE A 26 8.09 -33.55 30.87
N SER A 27 8.33 -33.21 32.14
CA SER A 27 7.67 -33.77 33.32
C SER A 27 6.79 -32.69 33.99
N ARG A 28 5.63 -33.10 34.51
CA ARG A 28 4.41 -32.30 34.69
C ARG A 28 4.35 -31.31 35.86
N LEU A 29 5.44 -31.02 36.59
CA LEU A 29 5.41 -30.10 37.75
C LEU A 29 6.17 -28.77 37.54
N PHE A 30 6.84 -28.58 36.39
CA PHE A 30 7.65 -27.40 36.06
C PHE A 30 6.90 -26.28 35.30
N TRP A 31 5.56 -26.36 35.19
CA TRP A 31 4.82 -25.49 34.27
C TRP A 31 4.52 -24.07 34.77
N PHE A 32 4.57 -23.80 36.08
CA PHE A 32 4.19 -22.46 36.60
C PHE A 32 5.36 -21.47 36.70
N LEU A 33 6.57 -21.93 37.03
CA LEU A 33 7.75 -21.05 37.16
C LEU A 33 8.43 -20.77 35.82
N ASP A 34 8.49 -21.76 34.92
CA ASP A 34 9.06 -21.56 33.58
C ASP A 34 8.19 -20.65 32.72
N PHE A 35 6.87 -20.64 32.89
CA PHE A 35 5.97 -19.76 32.13
C PHE A 35 6.19 -18.28 32.50
N TYR A 36 6.40 -17.98 33.78
CA TYR A 36 6.74 -16.64 34.26
C TYR A 36 8.14 -16.20 33.82
N PHE A 37 9.11 -17.12 33.79
CA PHE A 37 10.47 -16.85 33.30
C PHE A 37 10.49 -16.66 31.77
N PHE A 38 9.69 -17.43 31.04
CA PHE A 38 9.50 -17.28 29.58
C PHE A 38 8.87 -15.92 29.26
N LEU A 39 7.77 -15.54 29.92
CA LEU A 39 7.10 -14.27 29.68
C LEU A 39 7.99 -13.07 30.03
N SER A 40 8.71 -13.13 31.15
CA SER A 40 9.55 -12.01 31.62
C SER A 40 10.83 -11.78 30.82
N HIS A 41 11.40 -12.81 30.17
CA HIS A 41 12.63 -12.66 29.37
C HIS A 41 12.40 -12.59 27.86
N TRP A 42 11.37 -13.26 27.32
CA TRP A 42 11.13 -13.27 25.87
C TRP A 42 10.33 -12.06 25.37
N ILE A 43 9.35 -11.58 26.14
CA ILE A 43 8.53 -10.42 25.72
C ILE A 43 9.41 -9.16 25.57
N PRO A 44 10.29 -8.80 26.52
CA PRO A 44 11.16 -7.64 26.35
C PRO A 44 12.09 -7.77 25.14
N LYS A 45 12.68 -8.96 24.94
CA LYS A 45 13.60 -9.21 23.81
C LYS A 45 12.89 -9.13 22.45
N LEU A 46 11.67 -9.67 22.35
CA LEU A 46 10.85 -9.54 21.16
C LEU A 46 10.49 -8.07 20.89
N CYS A 47 10.07 -7.33 21.92
CA CYS A 47 9.77 -5.91 21.77
C CYS A 47 11.01 -5.10 21.37
N ASP A 48 12.19 -5.39 21.91
CA ASP A 48 13.44 -4.71 21.54
C ASP A 48 13.81 -4.97 20.07
N ASP A 49 13.66 -6.21 19.60
CA ASP A 49 13.87 -6.55 18.19
C ASP A 49 12.87 -5.83 17.27
N VAL A 50 11.59 -5.78 17.66
CA VAL A 50 10.53 -5.08 16.90
C VAL A 50 10.79 -3.57 16.87
N ALA A 51 11.12 -2.95 18.00
CA ALA A 51 11.48 -1.53 18.07
C ALA A 51 12.67 -1.22 17.17
N ARG A 52 13.72 -2.05 17.25
CA ARG A 52 14.91 -1.91 16.41
C ARG A 52 14.57 -2.01 14.92
N LEU A 53 13.70 -2.94 14.52
CA LEU A 53 13.28 -3.10 13.12
C LEU A 53 12.45 -1.91 12.63
N ASN A 54 11.45 -1.46 13.40
CA ASN A 54 10.65 -0.28 13.05
C ASN A 54 11.56 0.96 12.89
N HIS A 55 12.49 1.16 13.83
CA HIS A 55 13.46 2.25 13.76
C HIS A 55 14.36 2.16 12.52
N GLN A 56 14.89 0.97 12.21
CA GLN A 56 15.73 0.76 11.02
C GLN A 56 14.96 1.00 9.72
N TRP A 57 13.68 0.64 9.64
CA TRP A 57 12.86 0.93 8.46
C TRP A 57 12.58 2.42 8.30
N ASN A 58 12.34 3.15 9.39
CA ASN A 58 12.19 4.60 9.35
C ASN A 58 13.47 5.29 8.87
N LEU A 59 14.64 4.91 9.41
CA LEU A 59 15.92 5.50 9.01
C LEU A 59 16.28 5.25 7.53
N ASN A 60 15.93 4.08 7.01
CA ASN A 60 16.26 3.67 5.64
C ASN A 60 15.11 3.86 4.65
N ASP A 61 14.07 4.59 5.04
CA ASP A 61 12.86 4.76 4.23
C ASP A 61 13.18 5.34 2.85
N TYR A 62 13.83 6.50 2.80
CA TYR A 62 14.23 7.13 1.55
C TYR A 62 15.22 6.29 0.72
N GLN A 63 16.10 5.53 1.37
CA GLN A 63 17.02 4.63 0.66
C GLN A 63 16.32 3.43 0.04
N SER A 64 15.13 3.10 0.54
CA SER A 64 14.30 1.98 0.08
C SER A 64 13.31 2.42 -1.02
N LEU A 65 13.22 3.72 -1.31
CA LEU A 65 12.41 4.24 -2.41
C LEU A 65 13.12 3.98 -3.75
N PHE A 66 12.67 2.96 -4.47
CA PHE A 66 13.03 2.78 -5.87
C PHE A 66 11.95 3.41 -6.75
N VAL A 67 12.15 4.66 -7.15
CA VAL A 67 11.26 5.33 -8.10
C VAL A 67 11.91 5.27 -9.49
N PRO A 68 11.26 4.66 -10.51
CA PRO A 68 11.85 4.56 -11.84
C PRO A 68 11.98 5.91 -12.57
N THR A 69 11.46 6.99 -11.97
CA THR A 69 11.50 8.36 -12.52
C THR A 69 11.96 9.34 -11.44
N CYS A 70 13.16 9.91 -11.60
CA CYS A 70 13.78 10.85 -10.65
C CYS A 70 13.09 12.22 -10.53
N HIS A 71 12.02 12.48 -11.29
CA HIS A 71 11.40 13.80 -11.39
C HIS A 71 10.12 13.98 -10.54
N TYR A 72 9.51 12.89 -10.02
CA TYR A 72 8.10 12.94 -9.59
C TYR A 72 7.80 12.13 -8.32
N GLU A 73 8.69 12.14 -7.33
CA GLU A 73 8.56 11.27 -6.14
C GLU A 73 7.33 11.57 -5.26
N ALA A 74 6.48 12.53 -5.61
CA ALA A 74 5.31 12.89 -4.82
C ALA A 74 4.08 13.41 -5.61
N CYS A 75 4.11 13.51 -6.94
CA CYS A 75 2.99 14.11 -7.68
C CYS A 75 1.83 13.13 -7.90
N GLU A 76 0.61 13.66 -7.90
CA GLU A 76 -0.64 12.91 -8.08
C GLU A 76 -1.06 12.97 -9.56
N PRO A 77 -1.21 11.83 -10.27
CA PRO A 77 -1.42 11.82 -11.72
C PRO A 77 -2.85 12.17 -12.15
N LEU A 78 -3.83 12.05 -11.24
CA LEU A 78 -5.24 12.35 -11.53
C LEU A 78 -5.65 13.78 -11.14
N TYR A 79 -4.88 14.44 -10.28
CA TYR A 79 -5.15 15.82 -9.89
C TYR A 79 -3.87 16.47 -9.35
N PRO A 80 -3.53 17.73 -9.69
CA PRO A 80 -2.34 18.36 -9.17
C PRO A 80 -2.43 18.63 -7.67
N THR A 81 -1.43 18.17 -6.93
CA THR A 81 -1.40 18.35 -5.47
C THR A 81 -1.32 19.84 -5.09
N ARG A 82 -2.04 20.24 -4.05
CA ARG A 82 -1.96 21.61 -3.51
C ARG A 82 -0.62 21.93 -2.84
N LEU A 83 0.15 20.89 -2.50
CA LEU A 83 1.38 20.98 -1.71
C LEU A 83 2.64 21.34 -2.51
N SER A 84 2.60 21.31 -3.85
CA SER A 84 3.79 21.51 -4.67
C SER A 84 3.45 22.20 -5.98
N ASP A 85 4.06 23.37 -6.21
CA ASP A 85 3.90 24.11 -7.45
C ASP A 85 4.56 23.38 -8.63
N VAL A 86 5.62 22.62 -8.38
CA VAL A 86 6.25 21.75 -9.40
C VAL A 86 5.26 20.68 -9.88
N CYS A 87 4.49 20.09 -8.96
CA CYS A 87 3.46 19.12 -9.37
C CYS A 87 2.29 19.79 -10.11
N LYS A 88 1.98 21.05 -9.80
CA LYS A 88 0.96 21.81 -10.55
C LYS A 88 1.43 22.14 -11.95
N SER A 89 2.67 22.60 -12.10
CA SER A 89 3.24 22.96 -13.41
C SER A 89 3.42 21.75 -14.32
N ASN A 90 3.72 20.58 -13.74
CA ASN A 90 4.04 19.36 -14.49
C ASN A 90 2.88 18.34 -14.50
N PHE A 91 1.64 18.78 -14.27
CA PHE A 91 0.47 17.88 -14.19
C PHE A 91 0.22 17.09 -15.48
N THR A 92 0.57 17.65 -16.64
CA THR A 92 0.40 17.00 -17.94
C THR A 92 1.40 15.88 -18.21
N ASP A 93 2.49 15.81 -17.45
CA ASP A 93 3.62 14.94 -17.78
C ASP A 93 3.26 13.44 -17.75
N PHE A 94 2.45 13.02 -16.77
CA PHE A 94 1.92 11.65 -16.74
C PHE A 94 1.11 11.28 -17.98
N GLU A 95 0.34 12.24 -18.51
CA GLU A 95 -0.46 12.03 -19.71
C GLU A 95 0.44 11.95 -20.93
N ASP A 96 1.42 12.84 -21.04
CA ASP A 96 2.40 12.83 -22.12
C ASP A 96 3.16 11.51 -22.19
N HIS A 97 3.56 10.95 -21.05
CA HIS A 97 4.21 9.63 -20.99
C HIS A 97 3.28 8.51 -21.44
N ILE A 98 2.05 8.43 -20.91
CA ILE A 98 1.08 7.41 -21.32
C ILE A 98 0.80 7.50 -22.83
N ARG A 99 0.61 8.71 -23.35
CA ARG A 99 0.33 8.97 -24.76
C ARG A 99 1.50 8.60 -25.67
N LYS A 100 2.74 8.87 -25.27
CA LYS A 100 3.94 8.52 -26.05
C LYS A 100 4.25 7.03 -26.00
N GLU A 101 4.10 6.41 -24.84
CA GLU A 101 4.51 5.03 -24.60
C GLU A 101 3.45 4.00 -25.02
N GLN A 102 2.17 4.40 -25.05
CA GLN A 102 1.02 3.55 -25.40
C GLN A 102 1.02 2.20 -24.65
N PRO A 103 1.02 2.19 -23.31
CA PRO A 103 1.20 0.97 -22.53
C PRO A 103 0.00 0.02 -22.63
N ASP A 104 0.27 -1.28 -22.53
CA ASP A 104 -0.78 -2.30 -22.47
C ASP A 104 -1.61 -2.16 -21.17
N TYR A 105 -0.93 -1.95 -20.05
CA TYR A 105 -1.48 -1.79 -18.71
C TYR A 105 -0.78 -0.65 -17.98
N VAL A 106 -1.52 0.06 -17.12
CA VAL A 106 -0.95 1.07 -16.22
C VAL A 106 -1.34 0.76 -14.80
N PHE A 107 -0.35 0.81 -13.89
CA PHE A 107 -0.55 0.69 -12.45
C PHE A 107 -0.26 2.02 -11.76
N MET A 108 -1.31 2.60 -11.19
CA MET A 108 -1.29 3.91 -10.56
C MET A 108 -1.34 3.76 -9.04
N PHE A 109 -0.18 3.97 -8.43
CA PHE A 109 -0.02 4.12 -6.99
C PHE A 109 0.04 5.62 -6.71
N THR A 110 -1.03 6.18 -6.16
CA THR A 110 -1.12 7.62 -5.92
C THR A 110 -1.61 7.92 -4.52
N ARG A 111 -1.14 9.05 -3.99
CA ARG A 111 -1.74 9.71 -2.83
C ARG A 111 -3.09 10.34 -3.23
N PHE A 112 -3.82 10.84 -2.24
CA PHE A 112 -5.12 11.51 -2.45
C PHE A 112 -5.21 12.83 -1.67
N VAL A 113 -4.08 13.53 -1.50
CA VAL A 113 -3.97 14.73 -0.67
C VAL A 113 -5.03 15.75 -1.04
N THR A 114 -5.05 16.20 -2.31
CA THR A 114 -6.06 17.16 -2.78
C THR A 114 -7.31 16.46 -3.29
N ILE A 115 -7.20 15.21 -3.75
CA ILE A 115 -8.34 14.39 -4.17
C ILE A 115 -9.31 14.13 -3.02
N GLY A 116 -8.91 14.30 -1.77
CA GLY A 116 -9.83 14.18 -0.63
C GLY A 116 -10.43 15.52 -0.15
N ASP A 117 -10.01 16.67 -0.68
CA ASP A 117 -10.46 17.99 -0.25
C ASP A 117 -11.98 18.18 -0.48
N PRO A 118 -12.68 18.94 0.38
CA PRO A 118 -14.11 19.17 0.24
C PRO A 118 -14.47 19.85 -1.09
N SER A 119 -15.73 19.73 -1.50
CA SER A 119 -16.25 20.42 -2.69
C SER A 119 -17.69 20.86 -2.48
N PRO A 120 -18.16 21.87 -3.25
CA PRO A 120 -19.55 22.30 -3.21
C PRO A 120 -20.54 21.13 -3.39
N PRO A 121 -21.73 21.16 -2.76
CA PRO A 121 -22.67 20.03 -2.77
C PRO A 121 -23.13 19.60 -4.17
N ASN A 122 -23.28 20.55 -5.09
CA ASN A 122 -23.89 20.32 -6.41
C ASN A 122 -22.86 20.24 -7.54
N PHE A 123 -21.58 20.47 -7.26
CA PHE A 123 -20.53 20.50 -8.27
C PHE A 123 -19.18 20.14 -7.67
N ASP A 124 -18.55 19.10 -8.19
CA ASP A 124 -17.24 18.62 -7.73
C ASP A 124 -16.16 18.96 -8.78
N PRO A 125 -15.52 20.15 -8.71
CA PRO A 125 -14.51 20.57 -9.69
C PRO A 125 -13.29 19.65 -9.71
N ILE A 126 -12.94 19.09 -8.55
CA ILE A 126 -11.83 18.16 -8.40
C ILE A 126 -12.12 16.90 -9.22
N TYR A 127 -13.32 16.34 -9.05
CA TYR A 127 -13.77 15.19 -9.82
C TYR A 127 -13.77 15.47 -11.33
N GLN A 128 -14.25 16.63 -11.78
CA GLN A 128 -14.29 16.95 -13.21
C GLN A 128 -12.89 17.00 -13.84
N ILE A 129 -11.89 17.49 -13.11
CA ILE A 129 -10.49 17.46 -13.57
C ILE A 129 -9.97 16.02 -13.60
N MET A 130 -10.22 15.24 -12.53
CA MET A 130 -9.85 13.83 -12.48
C MET A 130 -10.44 13.03 -13.65
N LYS A 131 -11.72 13.23 -13.95
CA LYS A 131 -12.42 12.57 -15.06
C LYS A 131 -11.78 12.89 -16.40
N LYS A 132 -11.54 14.17 -16.70
CA LYS A 132 -10.90 14.60 -17.95
C LYS A 132 -9.50 14.01 -18.09
N GLN A 133 -8.72 13.99 -17.01
CA GLN A 133 -7.38 13.43 -17.02
C GLN A 133 -7.39 11.91 -17.23
N MET A 134 -8.25 11.20 -16.50
CA MET A 134 -8.44 9.76 -16.67
C MET A 134 -8.85 9.41 -18.12
N GLN A 135 -9.76 10.18 -18.72
CA GLN A 135 -10.19 9.98 -20.12
C GLN A 135 -9.02 10.07 -21.11
N LYS A 136 -8.09 11.01 -20.91
CA LYS A 136 -6.86 11.10 -21.72
C LYS A 136 -5.96 9.87 -21.52
N PHE A 137 -5.83 9.37 -20.29
CA PHE A 137 -5.07 8.16 -20.03
C PHE A 137 -5.66 6.95 -20.75
N ILE A 138 -6.94 6.67 -20.55
CA ILE A 138 -7.55 5.43 -21.09
C ILE A 138 -7.68 5.43 -22.60
N ALA A 139 -7.66 6.59 -23.26
CA ALA A 139 -7.58 6.70 -24.71
C ALA A 139 -6.27 6.14 -25.28
N ASN A 140 -5.21 6.09 -24.46
CA ASN A 140 -3.85 5.73 -24.85
C ASN A 140 -3.33 4.46 -24.13
N ILE A 141 -4.18 3.79 -23.34
CA ILE A 141 -3.87 2.52 -22.67
C ILE A 141 -4.58 1.41 -23.43
N ARG A 142 -3.92 0.29 -23.74
CA ARG A 142 -4.57 -0.78 -24.53
C ARG A 142 -5.68 -1.49 -23.77
N TYR A 143 -5.37 -1.99 -22.56
CA TYR A 143 -6.27 -2.87 -21.81
C TYR A 143 -6.86 -2.18 -20.57
N LYS A 144 -6.10 -2.10 -19.47
CA LYS A 144 -6.63 -1.66 -18.16
C LYS A 144 -5.74 -0.63 -17.46
N LEU A 145 -6.41 0.28 -16.77
CA LEU A 145 -5.84 1.21 -15.80
C LEU A 145 -6.17 0.73 -14.39
N TYR A 146 -5.16 0.25 -13.65
CA TYR A 146 -5.29 -0.13 -12.25
C TYR A 146 -5.00 1.09 -11.36
N ILE A 147 -5.93 1.44 -10.48
CA ILE A 147 -5.80 2.58 -9.58
C ILE A 147 -5.85 2.06 -8.15
N LEU A 148 -4.81 2.32 -7.36
CA LEU A 148 -4.85 2.05 -5.93
C LEU A 148 -5.94 2.93 -5.29
N HIS A 149 -6.92 2.28 -4.67
CA HIS A 149 -7.99 2.96 -3.98
C HIS A 149 -7.43 3.68 -2.75
N ALA A 150 -7.96 4.86 -2.43
CA ALA A 150 -7.61 5.56 -1.21
C ALA A 150 -7.79 4.66 0.03
N MET A 151 -6.81 4.72 0.92
CA MET A 151 -6.71 4.08 2.23
C MET A 151 -6.52 5.17 3.29
N PRO A 152 -7.01 5.03 4.53
CA PRO A 152 -6.77 6.04 5.56
C PRO A 152 -5.26 6.25 5.76
N ARG A 153 -4.87 7.46 6.17
CA ARG A 153 -3.45 7.75 6.42
C ARG A 153 -3.09 7.34 7.85
N PRO A 154 -1.88 6.83 8.11
CA PRO A 154 -1.43 6.69 9.48
C PRO A 154 -1.10 8.08 10.06
N ASN A 155 -1.43 8.31 11.33
CA ASN A 155 -0.92 9.42 12.12
C ASN A 155 0.53 9.11 12.51
N ILE A 156 1.48 9.77 11.85
CA ILE A 156 2.91 9.45 11.93
C ILE A 156 3.49 9.54 13.34
N GLU A 157 2.95 10.43 14.17
CA GLU A 157 3.39 10.64 15.56
C GLU A 157 3.19 9.40 16.43
N TYR A 158 2.20 8.57 16.09
CA TYR A 158 1.92 7.35 16.83
C TYR A 158 2.68 6.13 16.29
N ILE A 159 3.31 6.18 15.11
CA ILE A 159 4.01 5.00 14.57
C ILE A 159 5.14 4.53 15.51
N GLU A 160 5.89 5.45 16.11
CA GLU A 160 6.98 5.10 17.03
C GLU A 160 6.48 4.62 18.40
N GLU A 161 5.23 4.93 18.74
CA GLU A 161 4.58 4.54 20.00
C GLU A 161 4.00 3.11 19.99
N ILE A 162 3.98 2.42 18.84
CA ILE A 162 3.45 1.05 18.73
C ILE A 162 4.08 0.13 19.77
N VAL A 163 5.42 0.11 19.81
CA VAL A 163 6.15 -0.84 20.65
C VAL A 163 6.10 -0.48 22.13
N PRO A 164 6.31 0.80 22.53
CA PRO A 164 6.09 1.23 23.91
C PRO A 164 4.70 0.88 24.45
N MET A 165 3.64 1.10 23.68
CA MET A 165 2.27 0.85 24.15
C MET A 165 1.96 -0.65 24.29
N ILE A 166 2.42 -1.49 23.36
CA ILE A 166 2.29 -2.95 23.47
C ILE A 166 3.07 -3.47 24.68
N ARG A 167 4.29 -2.98 24.90
CA ARG A 167 5.12 -3.34 26.07
C ARG A 167 4.42 -3.02 27.39
N ASN A 168 3.67 -1.92 27.42
CA ASN A 168 2.91 -1.49 28.59
C ASN A 168 1.53 -2.18 28.73
N GLY A 169 1.22 -3.17 27.88
CA GLY A 169 -0.01 -3.94 27.94
C GLY A 169 -1.27 -3.12 27.66
N LYS A 170 -1.16 -2.03 26.88
CA LYS A 170 -2.33 -1.23 26.49
C LYS A 170 -3.22 -2.02 25.52
N PRO A 171 -4.56 -1.88 25.61
CA PRO A 171 -5.48 -2.42 24.61
C PRO A 171 -5.14 -1.92 23.20
N LEU A 172 -5.17 -2.80 22.21
CA LEU A 172 -4.75 -2.49 20.83
C LEU A 172 -5.77 -1.58 20.12
N GLU A 173 -7.04 -1.64 20.52
CA GLU A 173 -8.15 -0.89 19.93
C GLU A 173 -7.97 0.62 20.13
N ILE A 174 -7.47 1.03 21.30
CA ILE A 174 -7.10 2.42 21.58
C ILE A 174 -6.06 2.92 20.57
N PHE A 175 -5.17 2.01 20.15
CA PHE A 175 -4.10 2.35 19.23
C PHE A 175 -4.58 2.48 17.79
N ASP A 176 -5.52 1.63 17.37
CA ASP A 176 -6.16 1.75 16.06
C ASP A 176 -6.82 3.14 15.91
N ASP A 177 -7.47 3.66 16.95
CA ASP A 177 -8.09 5.00 16.95
C ASP A 177 -7.07 6.14 16.86
N LEU A 178 -5.93 6.03 17.56
CA LEU A 178 -4.87 7.03 17.53
C LEU A 178 -4.09 7.02 16.21
N LEU A 179 -3.84 5.83 15.67
CA LEU A 179 -2.98 5.64 14.51
C LEU A 179 -3.71 5.94 13.21
N VAL A 180 -5.04 5.84 13.15
CA VAL A 180 -5.78 5.92 11.88
C VAL A 180 -6.40 7.30 11.67
N ASN A 181 -6.00 7.95 10.58
CA ASN A 181 -6.55 9.22 10.14
C ASN A 181 -7.56 9.03 9.00
N HIS A 182 -8.84 9.15 9.35
CA HIS A 182 -9.96 9.06 8.42
C HIS A 182 -10.24 10.38 7.66
N THR A 183 -9.52 11.46 7.93
CA THR A 183 -9.73 12.76 7.29
C THR A 183 -9.47 12.69 5.79
N LEU A 184 -10.40 13.23 5.00
CA LEU A 184 -10.39 13.30 3.52
C LEU A 184 -10.49 11.95 2.77
N TYR A 185 -10.20 10.84 3.47
CA TYR A 185 -10.19 9.48 2.92
C TYR A 185 -11.53 9.07 2.29
N LYS A 186 -12.66 9.28 2.99
CA LYS A 186 -14.00 8.91 2.46
C LYS A 186 -14.35 9.67 1.18
N THR A 187 -14.02 10.96 1.12
CA THR A 187 -14.23 11.80 -0.06
C THR A 187 -13.39 11.32 -1.24
N ALA A 188 -12.11 11.04 -1.01
CA ALA A 188 -11.23 10.52 -2.05
C ALA A 188 -11.72 9.17 -2.57
N ARG A 189 -12.19 8.28 -1.68
CA ARG A 189 -12.77 7.01 -2.09
C ARG A 189 -13.99 7.20 -2.99
N ARG A 190 -14.95 8.04 -2.59
CA ARG A 190 -16.13 8.36 -3.40
C ARG A 190 -15.73 8.78 -4.82
N ARG A 191 -14.74 9.67 -4.97
CA ARG A 191 -14.27 10.14 -6.29
C ARG A 191 -13.63 9.04 -7.11
N TYR A 192 -12.83 8.15 -6.51
CA TYR A 192 -12.27 7.00 -7.22
C TYR A 192 -13.35 5.99 -7.65
N THR A 193 -14.35 5.74 -6.81
CA THR A 193 -15.51 4.91 -7.19
C THR A 193 -16.28 5.52 -8.35
N GLN A 194 -16.53 6.82 -8.30
CA GLN A 194 -17.21 7.52 -9.40
C GLN A 194 -16.40 7.48 -10.71
N LEU A 195 -15.06 7.60 -10.63
CA LEU A 195 -14.20 7.45 -11.81
C LEU A 195 -14.36 6.07 -12.47
N LEU A 196 -14.56 5.00 -11.68
CA LEU A 196 -14.72 3.65 -12.22
C LEU A 196 -15.95 3.56 -13.14
N GLU A 197 -17.06 4.21 -12.76
CA GLU A 197 -18.30 4.28 -13.54
C GLU A 197 -18.08 5.01 -14.87
N ASP A 198 -17.29 6.10 -14.85
CA ASP A 198 -16.99 6.94 -16.00
C ASP A 198 -15.81 6.45 -16.87
N CYS A 199 -15.19 5.32 -16.53
CA CYS A 199 -13.95 4.84 -17.15
C CYS A 199 -14.17 3.83 -18.29
N ASN A 200 -15.38 3.74 -18.84
CA ASN A 200 -15.71 2.87 -20.00
C ASN A 200 -15.27 1.41 -19.80
N GLY A 201 -15.35 0.89 -18.57
CA GLY A 201 -14.91 -0.46 -18.23
C GLY A 201 -13.40 -0.71 -18.30
N LYS A 202 -12.55 0.32 -18.49
CA LYS A 202 -11.09 0.16 -18.56
C LYS A 202 -10.37 0.30 -17.22
N CYS A 203 -11.04 0.85 -16.20
CA CYS A 203 -10.43 1.00 -14.88
C CYS A 203 -10.69 -0.21 -13.99
N VAL A 204 -9.75 -0.46 -13.07
CA VAL A 204 -9.90 -1.40 -11.96
C VAL A 204 -9.39 -0.72 -10.70
N LEU A 205 -10.20 -0.71 -9.64
CA LEU A 205 -9.75 -0.25 -8.33
C LEU A 205 -9.06 -1.41 -7.60
N VAL A 206 -7.85 -1.15 -7.09
CA VAL A 206 -7.12 -2.07 -6.23
C VAL A 206 -7.31 -1.60 -4.80
N ASP A 207 -8.03 -2.38 -3.99
CA ASP A 207 -8.42 -1.96 -2.64
C ASP A 207 -7.59 -2.65 -1.57
N TYR A 208 -6.92 -1.86 -0.73
CA TYR A 208 -6.18 -2.36 0.43
C TYR A 208 -7.00 -2.38 1.71
N ASN A 209 -8.20 -1.79 1.73
CA ASN A 209 -8.99 -1.76 2.95
C ASN A 209 -9.19 -3.14 3.60
N PRO A 210 -9.56 -4.20 2.85
CA PRO A 210 -9.78 -5.51 3.45
C PRO A 210 -8.53 -6.08 4.13
N GLU A 211 -7.34 -5.67 3.69
CA GLU A 211 -6.07 -6.15 4.25
C GLU A 211 -5.76 -5.50 5.60
N PHE A 212 -6.17 -4.26 5.80
CA PHE A 212 -5.89 -3.50 7.02
C PHE A 212 -7.09 -3.38 7.94
N TRP A 213 -8.29 -3.80 7.51
CA TRP A 213 -9.49 -3.75 8.33
C TRP A 213 -9.42 -4.75 9.48
N ASN A 214 -9.77 -4.31 10.68
CA ASN A 214 -9.89 -5.15 11.86
C ASN A 214 -11.34 -5.17 12.33
N GLU A 215 -11.95 -6.36 12.33
CA GLU A 215 -13.35 -6.52 12.72
C GLU A 215 -13.58 -6.34 14.23
N GLU A 216 -12.56 -6.58 15.07
CA GLU A 216 -12.69 -6.46 16.52
C GLU A 216 -12.78 -4.98 16.94
N SER A 217 -11.92 -4.13 16.40
CA SER A 217 -11.91 -2.69 16.67
C SER A 217 -12.85 -1.88 15.77
N GLN A 218 -13.43 -2.49 14.73
CA GLN A 218 -14.19 -1.80 13.68
C GLN A 218 -13.41 -0.61 13.09
N ASN A 219 -12.09 -0.78 12.98
CA ASN A 219 -11.16 0.24 12.50
C ASN A 219 -10.00 -0.41 11.73
N PHE A 220 -9.08 0.40 11.23
CA PHE A 220 -7.89 -0.09 10.52
C PHE A 220 -6.76 -0.39 11.51
N ARG A 221 -6.02 -1.46 11.26
CA ARG A 221 -4.84 -1.84 12.04
C ARG A 221 -3.59 -1.80 11.18
N PHE A 222 -2.72 -0.83 11.46
CA PHE A 222 -1.51 -0.57 10.67
C PHE A 222 -0.23 -1.18 11.24
N PHE A 223 -0.35 -2.20 12.10
CA PHE A 223 0.75 -2.96 12.66
C PHE A 223 0.33 -4.42 12.85
N ASP A 224 1.32 -5.32 12.91
CA ASP A 224 1.02 -6.74 13.16
C ASP A 224 0.89 -7.06 14.65
N LYS A 225 0.49 -8.29 14.97
CA LYS A 225 0.33 -8.77 16.36
C LYS A 225 1.59 -8.65 17.24
N ASN A 226 2.78 -8.47 16.65
CA ASN A 226 4.03 -8.31 17.38
C ASN A 226 4.44 -6.83 17.52
N GLY A 227 3.70 -5.90 16.90
CA GLY A 227 4.01 -4.47 16.88
C GLY A 227 4.92 -4.04 15.73
N LEU A 228 5.15 -4.88 14.72
CA LEU A 228 5.85 -4.42 13.51
C LEU A 228 4.90 -3.53 12.71
N SER A 229 5.30 -2.29 12.47
CA SER A 229 4.51 -1.35 11.70
C SER A 229 4.47 -1.76 10.24
N TYR A 230 3.29 -1.63 9.61
CA TYR A 230 3.16 -1.73 8.16
C TYR A 230 3.57 -0.43 7.45
N PHE A 231 3.72 0.68 8.18
CA PHE A 231 4.08 2.00 7.64
C PHE A 231 5.31 2.61 8.32
N THR A 232 6.08 3.37 7.56
CA THR A 232 7.15 4.23 8.08
C THR A 232 6.60 5.58 8.54
N THR A 233 7.39 6.33 9.31
CA THR A 233 7.02 7.69 9.80
C THR A 233 6.86 8.73 8.69
N THR A 234 7.24 8.41 7.46
CA THR A 234 7.00 9.21 6.24
C THR A 234 5.78 8.72 5.44
N THR A 235 5.01 7.77 5.99
CA THR A 235 3.79 7.17 5.42
C THR A 235 3.98 6.19 4.24
N HIS A 236 5.20 5.70 4.00
CA HIS A 236 5.42 4.62 3.03
C HIS A 236 5.17 3.25 3.68
N LEU A 237 4.97 2.21 2.87
CA LEU A 237 4.89 0.83 3.37
C LEU A 237 6.28 0.35 3.78
N THR A 238 6.39 -0.26 4.96
CA THR A 238 7.61 -0.98 5.39
C THR A 238 7.78 -2.27 4.58
N PRO A 239 8.93 -2.95 4.65
CA PRO A 239 9.05 -4.31 4.10
C PRO A 239 7.96 -5.26 4.62
N ARG A 240 7.53 -5.09 5.87
CA ARG A 240 6.42 -5.84 6.48
C ARG A 240 5.08 -5.47 5.83
N GLY A 241 4.82 -4.18 5.61
CA GLY A 241 3.62 -3.70 4.90
C GLY A 241 3.55 -4.17 3.46
N ILE A 242 4.68 -4.15 2.72
CA ILE A 242 4.76 -4.67 1.35
C ILE A 242 4.46 -6.17 1.30
N GLU A 243 4.99 -6.96 2.24
CA GLU A 243 4.65 -8.38 2.32
C GLU A 243 3.16 -8.59 2.61
N HIS A 244 2.60 -7.77 3.51
CA HIS A 244 1.20 -7.87 3.92
C HIS A 244 0.23 -7.68 2.76
N VAL A 245 0.49 -6.73 1.84
CA VAL A 245 -0.36 -6.49 0.66
C VAL A 245 0.12 -7.23 -0.60
N ARG A 246 1.16 -8.07 -0.50
CA ARG A 246 1.78 -8.69 -1.68
C ARG A 246 0.80 -9.58 -2.45
N HIS A 247 -0.07 -10.31 -1.75
CA HIS A 247 -1.01 -11.23 -2.41
C HIS A 247 -1.98 -10.48 -3.32
N VAL A 248 -2.42 -9.28 -2.95
CA VAL A 248 -3.31 -8.43 -3.78
C VAL A 248 -2.73 -8.27 -5.19
N TRP A 249 -1.44 -7.90 -5.29
CA TRP A 249 -0.78 -7.74 -6.59
C TRP A 249 -0.45 -9.06 -7.27
N ARG A 250 -0.08 -10.08 -6.51
CA ARG A 250 0.17 -11.41 -7.07
C ARG A 250 -1.08 -11.94 -7.76
N ASP A 251 -2.25 -11.71 -7.17
CA ASP A 251 -3.51 -12.24 -7.68
C ASP A 251 -3.99 -11.42 -8.90
N ILE A 252 -3.78 -10.10 -8.91
CA ILE A 252 -3.93 -9.27 -10.13
C ILE A 252 -3.01 -9.78 -11.25
N CYS A 253 -1.72 -9.96 -10.99
CA CYS A 253 -0.76 -10.43 -11.98
C CYS A 253 -1.08 -11.84 -12.51
N ARG A 254 -1.70 -12.70 -11.70
CA ARG A 254 -2.20 -14.01 -12.15
C ARG A 254 -3.39 -13.85 -13.09
N GLY A 255 -4.34 -12.98 -12.75
CA GLY A 255 -5.49 -12.67 -13.62
C GLY A 255 -5.05 -12.20 -15.01
N LEU A 256 -4.07 -11.30 -15.06
CA LEU A 256 -3.52 -10.80 -16.33
C LEU A 256 -2.96 -11.88 -17.25
N LYS A 257 -2.33 -12.93 -16.69
CA LYS A 257 -1.81 -14.05 -17.49
C LYS A 257 -2.93 -14.84 -18.16
N ASN A 258 -4.06 -14.99 -17.47
CA ASN A 258 -5.21 -15.71 -18.00
C ASN A 258 -5.86 -14.91 -19.15
N ASP A 259 -6.00 -13.59 -19.00
CA ASP A 259 -6.52 -12.70 -20.04
C ASP A 259 -5.67 -12.75 -21.34
N THR A 260 -4.35 -12.91 -21.21
CA THR A 260 -3.46 -13.05 -22.37
C THR A 260 -3.50 -14.42 -23.04
N ALA A 261 -3.91 -15.46 -22.33
CA ALA A 261 -4.02 -16.82 -22.86
C ALA A 261 -5.32 -17.04 -23.65
N GLU A 262 -6.38 -16.27 -23.33
CA GLU A 262 -7.69 -16.34 -23.99
C GLU A 262 -7.84 -15.33 -25.14
N ALA A 263 -6.82 -14.51 -25.42
CA ALA A 263 -6.85 -13.57 -26.53
C ALA A 263 -6.94 -14.32 -27.88
N PRO A 264 -7.95 -14.06 -28.74
CA PRO A 264 -8.10 -14.72 -30.02
C PRO A 264 -6.95 -14.28 -30.94
N GLY A 265 -5.95 -15.15 -31.11
CA GLY A 265 -4.77 -14.87 -31.94
C GLY A 265 -3.44 -15.45 -31.46
N ALA A 266 -3.39 -16.17 -30.34
CA ALA A 266 -2.20 -16.95 -29.96
C ALA A 266 -2.00 -18.12 -30.94
N ARG A 267 -1.41 -17.81 -32.09
CA ARG A 267 -0.99 -18.76 -33.12
C ARG A 267 0.06 -19.68 -32.48
N SER A 268 -0.26 -20.97 -32.37
CA SER A 268 0.71 -22.01 -32.07
C SER A 268 1.83 -21.92 -33.11
N THR A 269 3.04 -21.63 -32.65
CA THR A 269 4.25 -21.87 -33.43
C THR A 269 4.88 -23.11 -32.83
N SER A 270 4.45 -24.25 -33.37
CA SER A 270 5.15 -25.52 -33.27
C SER A 270 5.64 -25.82 -34.69
N ASP A 271 6.90 -25.47 -34.95
CA ASP A 271 7.76 -26.18 -35.90
C ASP A 271 8.87 -26.84 -35.07
#